data_AF-A0A8J3KMS3-F1
#
_entry.id   AF-A0A8J3KMS3-F1
#
_cell.length_a   1.000
_cell.length_b   1.000
_cell.length_c   1.000
_cell.angle_alpha   90.00
_cell.angle_beta   90.00
_cell.angle_gamma   90.00
#
_symmetry.space_group_name_H-M   'P 1'
#
loop_
_entity.id
_entity.type
_entity.pdbx_description
1 polymer ?
#
loop_
_entity_poly.entity_id
_entity_poly.type
_entity_poly.pdbx_seq_one_letter_code
_entity_poly.pdbx_strand_id
1 'polypeptide(L)'
;MAGDVPSVRLLQVLKTYCESLDPIGLSDLRLALRSGRYPWLRDELRHVLDHDLISEQQWTFLLSEDGGGRHPDRRRSLWQALFPDDPYESIAP
;
A
#
# COMPACT_ATOMS: atom_id res chain seq x y z
N MET A 1 -12.67 16.40 13.38
CA MET A 1 -11.35 16.21 12.74
C MET A 1 -10.91 14.80 13.07
N ALA A 2 -11.32 13.83 12.25
CA ALA A 2 -10.86 12.45 12.40
C ALA A 2 -9.41 12.44 11.92
N GLY A 3 -8.49 12.12 12.82
CA GLY A 3 -7.07 12.32 12.62
C GLY A 3 -6.53 11.60 11.39
N ASP A 4 -5.56 12.24 10.76
CA ASP A 4 -4.61 11.74 9.77
C ASP A 4 -3.88 10.47 10.28
N VAL A 5 -4.63 9.37 10.42
CA VAL A 5 -4.12 8.09 10.89
C VAL A 5 -4.55 7.03 9.88
N PRO A 6 -3.62 6.19 9.39
CA PRO A 6 -3.96 5.13 8.45
C PRO A 6 -4.98 4.18 9.09
N SER A 7 -6.03 3.86 8.34
CA SER A 7 -7.08 2.96 8.80
C SER A 7 -6.50 1.59 9.20
N VAL A 8 -6.89 1.05 10.37
CA VAL A 8 -6.44 -0.28 10.83
C VAL A 8 -6.73 -1.36 9.80
N ARG A 9 -7.87 -1.27 9.10
CA ARG A 9 -8.23 -2.19 8.01
C ARG A 9 -7.26 -2.13 6.83
N LEU A 10 -6.75 -0.95 6.47
CA LEU A 10 -5.75 -0.78 5.43
C LEU A 10 -4.46 -1.47 5.86
N LEU A 11 -3.98 -1.18 7.08
CA LEU A 11 -2.77 -1.80 7.62
C LEU A 11 -2.87 -3.33 7.64
N GLN A 12 -4.03 -3.87 8.00
CA GLN A 12 -4.27 -5.33 7.98
C GLN A 12 -4.22 -5.89 6.56
N VAL A 13 -4.88 -5.26 5.58
CA VAL A 13 -4.84 -5.71 4.18
C VAL A 13 -3.42 -5.68 3.63
N LEU A 14 -2.69 -4.58 3.87
CA LEU A 14 -1.29 -4.46 3.43
C LEU A 14 -0.42 -5.54 4.08
N LYS A 15 -0.59 -5.79 5.38
CA LYS A 15 0.16 -6.83 6.06
C LYS A 15 -0.19 -8.24 5.59
N THR A 16 -1.46 -8.51 5.24
CA THR A 16 -1.91 -9.84 4.83
C THR A 16 -1.50 -10.17 3.40
N TYR A 17 -1.57 -9.20 2.48
CA TYR A 17 -1.41 -9.45 1.05
C TYR A 17 -0.12 -8.88 0.46
N CYS A 18 0.49 -7.90 1.11
CA CYS A 18 1.68 -7.21 0.60
C CYS A 18 2.93 -7.52 1.43
N GLU A 19 2.87 -8.51 2.32
CA GLU A 19 4.04 -8.99 3.05
C GLU A 19 5.16 -9.36 2.08
N SER A 20 6.35 -8.81 2.28
CA SER A 20 7.54 -8.98 1.43
C SER A 20 7.32 -8.65 -0.06
N LEU A 21 6.26 -7.89 -0.40
CA LEU A 21 5.79 -7.69 -1.77
C LEU A 21 5.63 -9.03 -2.53
N ASP A 22 5.16 -10.05 -1.83
CA ASP A 22 4.98 -11.38 -2.39
C ASP A 22 4.03 -11.36 -3.61
N PRO A 23 4.47 -11.87 -4.78
CA PRO A 23 3.67 -11.82 -6.00
C PRO A 23 2.36 -12.60 -5.89
N ILE A 24 2.27 -13.62 -5.03
CA ILE A 24 1.03 -14.39 -4.81
C ILE A 24 0.03 -13.53 -4.06
N GLY A 25 0.42 -12.96 -2.91
CA GLY A 25 -0.42 -12.06 -2.13
C GLY A 25 -0.91 -10.84 -2.93
N LEU A 26 -0.02 -10.22 -3.71
CA LEU A 26 -0.36 -9.09 -4.58
C LEU A 26 -1.37 -9.51 -5.68
N SER A 27 -1.21 -10.68 -6.28
CA SER A 27 -2.13 -11.20 -7.29
C SER A 27 -3.53 -11.47 -6.71
N ASP A 28 -3.58 -12.07 -5.51
CA ASP A 28 -4.84 -12.31 -4.79
C ASP A 28 -5.56 -11.01 -4.43
N LEU A 29 -4.82 -10.01 -3.94
CA LEU A 29 -5.39 -8.70 -3.62
C LEU A 29 -5.93 -8.00 -4.86
N ARG A 30 -5.21 -8.06 -5.99
CA ARG A 30 -5.70 -7.55 -7.28
C ARG A 30 -6.98 -8.25 -7.72
N LEU A 31 -7.05 -9.58 -7.57
CA LEU A 31 -8.25 -10.33 -7.91
C LEU A 31 -9.43 -9.93 -7.02
N ALA A 32 -9.19 -9.73 -5.72
CA ALA A 32 -10.18 -9.25 -4.77
C ALA A 32 -10.69 -7.85 -5.16
N LEU A 33 -9.80 -6.93 -5.51
CA LEU A 33 -10.15 -5.58 -5.97
C LEU A 33 -10.98 -5.61 -7.26
N ARG A 34 -10.58 -6.43 -8.24
CA ARG A 34 -11.34 -6.60 -9.49
C ARG A 34 -12.73 -7.19 -9.27
N SER A 35 -12.90 -7.96 -8.19
CA SER A 35 -14.18 -8.54 -7.78
C SER A 35 -15.04 -7.56 -6.97
N GLY A 36 -14.60 -6.30 -6.79
CA GLY A 36 -15.30 -5.27 -6.02
C GLY A 36 -15.08 -5.39 -4.50
N ARG A 37 -14.15 -6.24 -4.05
CA ARG A 37 -13.78 -6.35 -2.64
C ARG A 37 -12.84 -5.20 -2.28
N TYR A 38 -13.04 -4.59 -1.12
CA TYR A 38 -12.25 -3.44 -0.64
C TYR A 38 -12.31 -2.20 -1.58
N PRO A 39 -13.51 -1.69 -1.92
CA PRO A 39 -13.64 -0.51 -2.79
C PRO A 39 -12.96 0.75 -2.21
N TRP A 40 -12.80 0.78 -0.88
CA TRP A 40 -12.12 1.85 -0.14
C TRP A 40 -10.59 1.76 -0.19
N LEU A 41 -10.01 0.64 -0.61
CA LEU A 41 -8.56 0.42 -0.50
C LEU A 41 -7.77 1.42 -1.33
N ARG A 42 -8.26 1.71 -2.54
CA ARG A 42 -7.61 2.63 -3.47
C ARG A 42 -7.53 4.03 -2.89
N ASP A 43 -8.67 4.58 -2.44
CA ASP A 43 -8.74 5.93 -1.88
C ASP A 43 -7.96 6.04 -0.57
N GLU A 44 -8.08 5.05 0.33
CA GLU A 44 -7.33 5.07 1.59
C GLU A 44 -5.82 4.91 1.38
N LEU A 45 -5.39 4.02 0.49
CA LEU A 45 -3.97 3.87 0.18
C LEU A 45 -3.44 5.15 -0.45
N ARG A 46 -4.16 5.74 -1.41
CA ARG A 46 -3.75 7.01 -2.03
C ARG A 46 -3.59 8.12 -1.00
N HIS A 47 -4.60 8.30 -0.14
CA HIS A 47 -4.55 9.32 0.91
C HIS A 47 -3.35 9.13 1.84
N VAL A 48 -3.09 7.89 2.26
CA VAL A 48 -1.93 7.58 3.10
C VAL A 48 -0.60 7.86 2.40
N LEU A 49 -0.52 7.58 1.10
CA LEU A 49 0.68 7.83 0.31
C LEU A 49 0.91 9.33 0.06
N ASP A 50 -0.15 10.08 -0.26
CA ASP A 50 -0.11 11.53 -0.52
C ASP A 50 0.20 12.34 0.75
N HIS A 51 -0.27 11.90 1.91
CA HIS A 51 -0.09 12.59 3.20
C HIS A 51 1.04 12.01 4.06
N ASP A 52 1.80 11.02 3.57
CA ASP A 52 2.88 10.36 4.31
C ASP A 52 2.46 9.81 5.70
N LEU A 53 1.27 9.23 5.77
CA LEU A 53 0.66 8.82 7.06
C LEU A 53 1.22 7.52 7.65
N ILE A 54 2.06 6.81 6.88
CA ILE A 54 2.76 5.60 7.34
C ILE A 54 4.25 5.93 7.41
N SER A 55 4.80 5.88 8.62
CA SER A 55 6.23 6.05 8.85
C SER A 55 7.06 4.93 8.22
N GLU A 56 8.33 5.21 7.92
CA GLU A 56 9.25 4.20 7.35
C GLU A 56 9.35 2.92 8.21
N GLN A 57 9.33 3.04 9.54
CA GLN A 57 9.34 1.87 10.43
C GLN A 57 8.07 1.03 10.28
N GLN A 58 6.92 1.66 10.09
CA GLN A 58 5.66 0.95 9.82
C GLN A 58 5.67 0.30 8.44
N TRP A 59 6.24 0.95 7.41
CA TRP A 59 6.44 0.32 6.11
C TRP A 59 7.29 -0.94 6.20
N THR A 60 8.41 -0.88 6.92
CA THR A 60 9.26 -2.07 7.16
C THR A 60 8.48 -3.18 7.86
N PHE A 61 7.66 -2.85 8.86
CA PHE A 61 6.83 -3.83 9.57
C PHE A 61 5.71 -4.43 8.71
N LEU A 62 5.07 -3.61 7.86
CA LEU A 62 3.97 -4.05 7.00
C LEU A 62 4.46 -4.95 5.86
N LEU A 63 5.66 -4.65 5.35
CA LEU A 63 6.25 -5.38 4.23
C LEU A 63 7.26 -6.44 4.68
N SER A 64 7.42 -6.67 5.99
CA SER A 64 8.35 -7.66 6.58
C SER A 64 9.74 -7.70 5.91
N GLU A 65 10.28 -6.54 5.52
CA GLU A 65 11.60 -6.48 4.89
C GLU A 65 12.69 -6.64 5.96
N ASP A 66 13.29 -7.83 6.01
CA ASP A 66 14.52 -8.06 6.77
C ASP A 66 15.64 -7.20 6.15
N GLY A 67 16.24 -6.35 6.97
CA GLY A 67 17.00 -5.18 6.55
C GLY A 67 18.03 -5.42 5.44
N GLY A 68 17.87 -4.71 4.32
CA GLY A 68 18.91 -4.66 3.28
C GLY A 68 18.55 -3.91 1.99
N GLY A 69 17.27 -3.92 1.59
CA GLY A 69 16.83 -3.24 0.38
C GLY A 69 16.29 -1.85 0.68
N ARG A 70 17.10 -0.78 0.60
CA ARG A 70 16.53 0.56 0.40
C ARG A 70 15.90 0.58 -0.99
N HIS A 71 14.64 0.17 -1.12
CA HIS A 71 13.84 0.50 -2.29
C HIS A 71 13.45 1.97 -2.17
N PRO A 72 14.02 2.90 -2.96
CA PRO A 72 13.69 4.33 -2.86
C PRO A 72 12.23 4.64 -3.26
N ASP A 73 11.50 3.68 -3.82
CA ASP A 73 10.16 3.87 -4.39
C ASP A 73 9.13 2.82 -3.91
N ARG A 74 9.26 2.22 -2.71
CA ARG A 74 8.35 1.14 -2.22
C ARG A 74 6.87 1.48 -2.36
N ARG A 75 6.52 2.72 -2.01
CA ARG A 75 5.18 3.30 -2.11
C ARG A 75 4.65 3.24 -3.54
N ARG A 76 5.47 3.70 -4.48
CA ARG A 76 5.16 3.72 -5.91
C ARG A 76 5.12 2.31 -6.49
N SER A 77 6.07 1.45 -6.12
CA SER A 77 6.09 0.05 -6.55
C SER A 77 4.85 -0.71 -6.09
N LEU A 78 4.43 -0.51 -4.84
CA LEU A 78 3.21 -1.13 -4.31
C LEU A 78 1.96 -0.60 -5.03
N TRP A 79 1.86 0.71 -5.22
CA TRP A 79 0.76 1.30 -5.97
C TRP A 79 0.69 0.74 -7.40
N GLN A 80 1.81 0.74 -8.12
CA GLN A 80 1.86 0.23 -9.49
C GLN A 80 1.57 -1.27 -9.57
N ALA A 81 1.96 -2.04 -8.55
CA ALA A 81 1.64 -3.46 -8.50
C ALA A 81 0.13 -3.70 -8.35
N LEU A 82 -0.54 -2.95 -7.47
CA LEU A 82 -1.97 -3.11 -7.18
C LEU A 82 -2.88 -2.44 -8.22
N PHE A 83 -2.46 -1.29 -8.74
CA PHE A 83 -3.21 -0.43 -9.65
C PHE A 83 -2.37 -0.09 -10.90
N PRO A 84 -2.03 -1.07 -11.74
CA PRO A 84 -1.18 -0.84 -12.92
C PRO A 84 -1.82 0.09 -13.97
N ASP A 85 -3.15 0.14 -14.00
CA ASP A 85 -3.92 1.03 -14.88
C ASP A 85 -4.05 2.46 -14.33
N ASP A 86 -3.57 2.71 -13.11
CA ASP A 86 -3.63 4.03 -12.47
C ASP A 86 -2.22 4.59 -12.29
N PRO A 87 -1.79 5.55 -13.13
CA PRO A 87 -0.47 6.15 -12.96
C PRO A 87 -0.43 6.81 -11.59
N TYR A 88 0.52 6.39 -10.74
CA TYR A 88 0.82 7.08 -9.49
C TYR A 88 1.43 8.45 -9.81
N GLU A 89 0.59 9.41 -10.16
CA GLU A 89 0.93 10.83 -10.20
C GLU A 89 0.90 11.32 -8.76
N SER A 90 2.00 11.06 -8.04
CA SER A 90 2.23 11.65 -6.73
C SER A 90 2.09 13.15 -6.87
N ILE A 91 1.06 13.74 -6.25
CA ILE A 91 0.94 15.19 -6.15
C ILE A 91 1.85 15.59 -4.98
N ALA A 92 3.16 15.48 -5.17
CA ALA A 92 4.11 16.09 -4.26
C ALA A 92 4.67 17.35 -4.96
N PRO A 93 4.57 18.55 -4.34
CA PRO A 93 5.25 19.75 -4.81
C PRO A 93 6.78 19.64 -4.73
#